data_AF-A0AA89BXA3-F1
#
_entry.id   AF-A0AA89BXA3-F1
#
_cell.length_a   1.000
_cell.length_b   1.000
_cell.length_c   1.000
_cell.angle_alpha   90.00
_cell.angle_beta   90.00
_cell.angle_gamma   90.00
#
_symmetry.space_group_name_H-M   'P 1'
#
loop_
_entity.id
_entity.type
_entity.pdbx_description
1 polymer ?
#
loop_
_entity_poly.entity_id
_entity_poly.type
_entity_poly.pdbx_seq_one_letter_code
_entity_poly.pdbx_strand_id
1 'polypeptide(L)'
;MEHSEEFDEILDGNRLFVRRWSQDLFWICFVIYQFMSVKATQSLTCSSNKRCECSSIKDNKLKADCSRRQLSEIPRFDHSVVDIDLSGNENLSKIPAINYLPSRLIRLDATLCNLQHIELGALQGLKNLYYLDISWNPELTLDVLSNITNDLIGSNIKTLKFNAIQCSEGAALKSKVQSKNPAAKLCYHKEQFIPGSDVAENIVNAVNCSRKTVCVLSEYFLASEWCIYEFKMANLEKIYKRGDQNSLIILMLGSINTDCVPADIMTYLNSRSYLEVPSNIDEFDVYWDHIISVVIDE
;
A
#
# COMPACT_ATOMS: atom_id res chain seq x y z
N MET A 1 -53.17 16.89 -33.97
CA MET A 1 -54.63 16.79 -34.10
C MET A 1 -54.85 16.25 -35.49
N GLU A 2 -54.99 14.93 -35.59
CA GLU A 2 -56.27 14.23 -35.89
C GLU A 2 -56.37 14.05 -37.41
N HIS A 3 -56.71 12.92 -38.02
CA HIS A 3 -57.21 11.60 -37.62
C HIS A 3 -56.91 10.67 -38.83
N SER A 4 -56.26 9.51 -38.64
CA SER A 4 -56.79 8.15 -38.84
C SER A 4 -57.80 7.92 -39.99
N GLU A 5 -57.43 6.99 -40.90
CA GLU A 5 -58.19 5.86 -41.51
C GLU A 5 -59.62 6.16 -42.06
N GLU A 6 -60.03 5.74 -43.26
CA GLU A 6 -60.12 4.36 -43.77
C GLU A 6 -60.72 4.43 -45.20
N PHE A 7 -60.38 3.50 -46.12
CA PHE A 7 -61.30 2.68 -46.93
C PHE A 7 -60.63 2.08 -48.18
N ASP A 8 -60.91 0.78 -48.32
CA ASP A 8 -60.49 -0.18 -49.33
C ASP A 8 -60.90 0.18 -50.77
N GLU A 9 -60.04 -0.16 -51.72
CA GLU A 9 -60.47 -0.71 -53.01
C GLU A 9 -59.51 -1.83 -53.45
N ILE A 10 -60.00 -3.06 -53.33
CA ILE A 10 -59.39 -4.27 -53.87
C ILE A 10 -59.82 -4.39 -55.33
N LEU A 11 -58.89 -4.23 -56.28
CA LEU A 11 -59.02 -4.78 -57.63
C LEU A 11 -57.65 -5.24 -58.16
N ASP A 12 -57.49 -6.56 -58.14
CA ASP A 12 -56.99 -7.40 -59.23
C ASP A 12 -55.52 -7.34 -59.69
N GLY A 13 -54.87 -8.53 -59.66
CA GLY A 13 -53.94 -8.93 -60.72
C GLY A 13 -52.44 -8.68 -60.52
N ASN A 14 -51.79 -9.60 -59.79
CA ASN A 14 -50.43 -10.10 -60.05
C ASN A 14 -49.38 -9.12 -60.63
N ARG A 15 -48.69 -8.34 -59.79
CA ARG A 15 -47.31 -7.87 -60.07
C ARG A 15 -46.45 -7.82 -58.80
N LEU A 16 -45.54 -8.79 -58.70
CA LEU A 16 -44.42 -8.80 -57.74
C LEU A 16 -43.51 -7.59 -57.97
N PHE A 17 -43.38 -6.74 -56.96
CA PHE A 17 -42.39 -5.66 -56.92
C PHE A 17 -41.04 -6.24 -56.46
N VAL A 18 -40.20 -6.66 -57.40
CA VAL A 18 -38.82 -7.09 -57.08
C VAL A 18 -37.93 -5.84 -57.03
N ARG A 19 -37.66 -5.33 -55.82
CA ARG A 19 -36.55 -4.38 -55.63
C ARG A 19 -35.23 -5.14 -55.76
N ARG A 20 -34.53 -4.85 -56.85
CA ARG A 20 -33.13 -5.19 -57.10
C ARG A 20 -32.25 -4.36 -56.15
N TRP A 21 -31.74 -4.97 -55.09
CA TRP A 21 -30.56 -4.43 -54.40
C TRP A 21 -29.31 -4.97 -55.11
N SER A 22 -28.64 -4.07 -55.81
CA SER A 22 -27.37 -4.32 -56.49
C SER A 22 -26.20 -4.19 -55.52
N GLN A 23 -25.38 -5.25 -55.46
CA GLN A 23 -23.91 -5.21 -55.37
C GLN A 23 -23.16 -4.61 -54.16
N ASP A 24 -23.77 -4.35 -53.01
CA ASP A 24 -23.01 -3.89 -51.82
C ASP A 24 -22.81 -4.97 -50.73
N LEU A 25 -22.49 -6.21 -51.11
CA LEU A 25 -22.03 -7.23 -50.15
C LEU A 25 -20.55 -7.57 -50.29
N PHE A 26 -19.93 -7.30 -51.43
CA PHE A 26 -18.51 -7.61 -51.63
C PHE A 26 -17.60 -6.66 -50.85
N TRP A 27 -17.96 -5.37 -50.76
CA TRP A 27 -17.25 -4.37 -49.97
C TRP A 27 -17.44 -4.57 -48.46
N ILE A 28 -18.63 -4.98 -48.02
CA ILE A 28 -18.88 -5.29 -46.60
C ILE A 28 -18.02 -6.47 -46.16
N CYS A 29 -17.95 -7.54 -46.95
CA CYS A 29 -17.07 -8.67 -46.64
C CYS A 29 -15.58 -8.31 -46.71
N PHE A 30 -15.15 -7.42 -47.61
CA PHE A 30 -13.75 -6.99 -47.70
C PHE A 30 -13.33 -6.08 -46.53
N VAL A 31 -14.20 -5.16 -46.09
CA VAL A 31 -13.95 -4.33 -44.90
C VAL A 31 -13.99 -5.19 -43.63
N ILE A 32 -14.90 -6.15 -43.52
CA ILE A 32 -14.90 -7.12 -42.41
C ILE A 32 -13.65 -8.01 -42.46
N TYR A 33 -13.18 -8.45 -43.63
CA TYR A 33 -11.95 -9.25 -43.77
C TYR A 33 -10.68 -8.45 -43.41
N GLN A 34 -10.65 -7.16 -43.74
CA GLN A 34 -9.56 -6.25 -43.35
C GLN A 34 -9.61 -5.90 -41.85
N PHE A 35 -10.80 -5.83 -41.23
CA PHE A 35 -10.95 -5.67 -39.77
C PHE A 35 -10.77 -6.97 -38.97
N MET A 36 -10.92 -8.14 -39.60
CA MET A 36 -10.71 -9.44 -38.98
C MET A 36 -9.26 -9.94 -39.08
N SER A 37 -8.33 -9.15 -39.61
CA SER A 37 -6.90 -9.37 -39.38
C SER A 37 -6.47 -8.76 -38.04
N VAL A 38 -7.14 -9.19 -36.96
CA VAL A 38 -6.49 -9.23 -35.65
C VAL A 38 -5.37 -10.24 -35.84
N LYS A 39 -4.12 -9.79 -35.88
CA LYS A 39 -2.98 -10.69 -35.68
C LYS A 39 -3.30 -11.43 -34.39
N ALA A 40 -3.60 -12.72 -34.49
CA ALA A 40 -3.60 -13.60 -33.34
C ALA A 40 -2.17 -13.64 -32.83
N THR A 41 -1.79 -12.63 -32.04
CA THR A 41 -0.64 -12.74 -31.14
C THR A 41 -0.97 -13.94 -30.28
N GLN A 42 -0.24 -15.04 -30.48
CA GLN A 42 -0.27 -16.15 -29.56
C GLN A 42 -0.08 -15.55 -28.16
N SER A 43 -1.14 -15.57 -27.37
CA SER A 43 -1.10 -15.12 -25.98
C SER A 43 -0.10 -16.04 -25.31
N LEU A 44 1.09 -15.52 -25.03
CA LEU A 44 2.07 -16.19 -24.21
C LEU A 44 1.41 -16.39 -22.84
N THR A 45 1.19 -17.64 -22.43
CA THR A 45 0.55 -17.93 -21.15
C THR A 45 1.60 -18.05 -20.07
N CYS A 46 1.67 -17.06 -19.17
CA CYS A 46 2.58 -17.07 -18.03
C CYS A 46 1.87 -16.99 -16.66
N SER A 47 0.55 -16.77 -16.66
CA SER A 47 -0.29 -16.65 -15.47
C SER A 47 -1.59 -17.42 -15.65
N SER A 48 -2.13 -17.97 -14.56
CA SER A 48 -3.45 -18.60 -14.54
C SER A 48 -4.60 -17.59 -14.74
N ASN A 49 -4.35 -16.30 -14.51
CA ASN A 49 -5.33 -15.24 -14.71
C ASN A 49 -5.11 -14.56 -16.07
N LYS A 50 -6.11 -14.64 -16.94
CA LYS A 50 -6.08 -14.09 -18.30
C LYS A 50 -6.02 -12.55 -18.35
N ARG A 51 -6.24 -11.87 -17.22
CA ARG A 51 -6.10 -10.41 -17.13
C ARG A 51 -4.64 -9.95 -17.07
N CYS A 52 -3.73 -10.85 -16.70
CA CYS A 52 -2.30 -10.56 -16.70
C CYS A 52 -1.73 -10.62 -18.11
N GLU A 53 -0.88 -9.66 -18.45
CA GLU A 53 -0.18 -9.59 -19.72
C GLU A 53 1.22 -10.17 -19.59
N CYS A 54 1.60 -11.04 -20.51
CA CYS A 54 2.84 -11.79 -20.46
C CYS A 54 3.77 -11.37 -21.59
N SER A 55 5.01 -11.04 -21.24
CA SER A 55 6.03 -10.65 -22.21
C SER A 55 7.33 -11.42 -22.00
N SER A 56 8.02 -11.70 -23.10
CA SER A 56 9.35 -12.31 -23.04
C SER A 56 10.39 -11.24 -22.70
N ILE A 57 11.23 -11.57 -21.74
CA ILE A 57 12.51 -10.93 -21.46
C ILE A 57 13.60 -11.73 -22.21
N LYS A 58 14.86 -11.28 -22.14
CA LYS A 58 16.03 -12.03 -22.63
C LYS A 58 16.13 -13.41 -21.98
N ASP A 59 16.74 -14.37 -22.68
CA ASP A 59 17.06 -15.72 -22.20
C ASP A 59 15.84 -16.57 -21.79
N ASN A 60 14.73 -16.51 -22.55
CA ASN A 60 13.48 -17.24 -22.26
C ASN A 60 12.87 -16.95 -20.88
N LYS A 61 13.25 -15.84 -20.24
CA LYS A 61 12.65 -15.38 -18.99
C LYS A 61 11.37 -14.62 -19.30
N LEU A 62 10.35 -14.73 -18.44
CA LEU A 62 9.07 -14.07 -18.66
C LEU A 62 8.81 -12.98 -17.62
N LYS A 63 8.17 -11.89 -18.06
CA LYS A 63 7.54 -10.88 -17.21
C LYS A 63 6.03 -11.07 -17.23
N ALA A 64 5.42 -11.08 -16.06
CA ALA A 64 3.97 -11.05 -15.87
C ALA A 64 3.55 -9.67 -15.36
N ASP A 65 2.86 -8.90 -16.20
CA ASP A 65 2.25 -7.63 -15.84
C ASP A 65 0.78 -7.85 -15.45
N CYS A 66 0.53 -7.86 -14.15
CA CYS A 66 -0.77 -7.99 -13.54
C CYS A 66 -1.22 -6.66 -12.89
N SER A 67 -0.60 -5.54 -13.25
CA SER A 67 -0.86 -4.24 -12.63
C SER A 67 -2.26 -3.71 -12.98
N ARG A 68 -2.96 -3.14 -12.00
CA ARG A 68 -4.28 -2.50 -12.15
C ARG A 68 -5.33 -3.39 -12.83
N ARG A 69 -5.33 -4.69 -12.52
CA ARG A 69 -6.25 -5.69 -13.11
C ARG A 69 -7.42 -6.08 -12.18
N GLN A 70 -7.61 -5.33 -11.10
CA GLN A 70 -8.62 -5.56 -10.05
C GLN A 70 -8.53 -6.99 -9.47
N LEU A 71 -7.30 -7.45 -9.23
CA LEU A 71 -7.06 -8.75 -8.63
C LEU A 71 -7.42 -8.70 -7.14
N SER A 72 -8.10 -9.73 -6.67
CA SER A 72 -8.34 -9.98 -5.23
C SER A 72 -7.42 -11.06 -4.66
N GLU A 73 -6.75 -11.81 -5.54
CA GLU A 73 -5.82 -12.88 -5.18
C GLU A 73 -4.64 -12.93 -6.16
N ILE A 74 -3.50 -13.43 -5.68
CA ILE A 74 -2.31 -13.64 -6.50
C ILE A 74 -2.55 -14.88 -7.39
N PRO A 75 -2.45 -14.76 -8.73
CA PRO A 75 -2.62 -15.91 -9.62
C PRO A 75 -1.42 -16.84 -9.57
N ARG A 76 -1.56 -18.06 -10.09
CA ARG A 76 -0.41 -18.96 -10.26
C ARG A 76 0.39 -18.54 -11.49
N PHE A 77 1.71 -18.57 -11.37
CA PHE A 77 2.60 -18.21 -12.47
C PHE A 77 3.35 -19.43 -13.01
N ASP A 78 3.72 -19.37 -14.28
CA ASP A 78 4.66 -20.33 -14.86
C ASP A 78 6.05 -20.20 -14.23
N HIS A 79 6.76 -21.31 -14.11
CA HIS A 79 8.11 -21.40 -13.57
C HIS A 79 9.17 -20.57 -14.30
N SER A 80 8.90 -20.15 -15.54
CA SER A 80 9.76 -19.27 -16.35
C SER A 80 9.60 -17.78 -16.03
N VAL A 81 8.59 -17.41 -15.23
CA VAL A 81 8.34 -16.03 -14.81
C VAL A 81 9.38 -15.62 -13.76
N VAL A 82 10.01 -14.46 -13.99
CA VAL A 82 11.06 -13.91 -13.11
C VAL A 82 10.79 -12.47 -12.67
N ASP A 83 9.86 -11.76 -13.32
CA ASP A 83 9.46 -10.39 -13.00
C ASP A 83 7.93 -10.35 -12.94
N ILE A 84 7.39 -10.00 -11.77
CA ILE A 84 5.96 -9.92 -11.51
C ILE A 84 5.61 -8.51 -11.06
N ASP A 85 4.64 -7.91 -11.74
CA ASP A 85 4.05 -6.63 -11.37
C ASP A 85 2.59 -6.83 -10.94
N LEU A 86 2.31 -6.74 -9.64
CA LEU A 86 0.98 -6.80 -9.03
C LEU A 86 0.46 -5.41 -8.65
N SER A 87 1.13 -4.33 -9.04
CA SER A 87 0.85 -2.99 -8.49
C SER A 87 -0.56 -2.48 -8.80
N GLY A 88 -1.11 -1.65 -7.93
CA GLY A 88 -2.40 -0.99 -8.16
C GLY A 88 -3.62 -1.93 -8.13
N ASN A 89 -3.52 -3.07 -7.43
CA ASN A 89 -4.65 -3.98 -7.20
C ASN A 89 -5.24 -3.72 -5.80
N GLU A 90 -6.16 -2.77 -5.70
CA GLU A 90 -6.75 -2.32 -4.43
C GLU A 90 -7.59 -3.38 -3.69
N ASN A 91 -8.01 -4.46 -4.38
CA ASN A 91 -8.73 -5.57 -3.74
C ASN A 91 -7.78 -6.67 -3.22
N LEU A 92 -6.47 -6.56 -3.48
CA LEU A 92 -5.49 -7.54 -3.05
C LEU A 92 -5.04 -7.20 -1.63
N SER A 93 -5.49 -8.00 -0.66
CA SER A 93 -5.25 -7.75 0.77
C SER A 93 -4.15 -8.59 1.41
N LYS A 94 -3.65 -9.63 0.72
CA LYS A 94 -2.62 -10.49 1.31
C LYS A 94 -1.70 -11.16 0.29
N ILE A 95 -0.48 -11.44 0.73
CA ILE A 95 0.46 -12.37 0.08
C ILE A 95 0.52 -13.66 0.92
N PRO A 96 -0.04 -14.79 0.44
CA PRO A 96 -0.13 -16.03 1.21
C PRO A 96 1.19 -16.83 1.23
N ALA A 97 1.37 -17.69 2.25
CA ALA A 97 2.56 -18.53 2.44
C ALA A 97 2.75 -19.65 1.39
N ILE A 98 1.74 -19.89 0.56
CA ILE A 98 1.72 -20.98 -0.43
C ILE A 98 2.58 -20.59 -1.64
N ASN A 99 3.15 -21.60 -2.33
CA ASN A 99 3.96 -21.51 -3.57
C ASN A 99 3.24 -20.89 -4.80
N TYR A 100 2.57 -19.75 -4.64
CA TYR A 100 2.01 -18.96 -5.74
C TYR A 100 3.10 -18.24 -6.53
N LEU A 101 4.20 -17.87 -5.85
CA LEU A 101 5.34 -17.20 -6.45
C LEU A 101 6.36 -18.22 -6.98
N PRO A 102 6.91 -18.01 -8.19
CA PRO A 102 7.88 -18.93 -8.79
C PRO A 102 9.24 -18.84 -8.07
N SER A 103 9.90 -19.97 -7.83
CA SER A 103 11.18 -20.02 -7.07
C SER A 103 12.35 -19.26 -7.72
N ARG A 104 12.25 -18.96 -9.02
CA ARG A 104 13.24 -18.20 -9.79
C ARG A 104 12.95 -16.69 -9.85
N LEU A 105 11.95 -16.22 -9.10
CA LEU A 105 11.55 -14.82 -9.08
C LEU A 105 12.73 -13.90 -8.73
N ILE A 106 12.88 -12.83 -9.50
CA ILE A 106 13.93 -11.81 -9.36
C ILE A 106 13.31 -10.50 -8.89
N ARG A 107 12.15 -10.13 -9.42
CA ARG A 107 11.46 -8.88 -9.11
C ARG A 107 10.00 -9.14 -8.76
N LEU A 108 9.56 -8.59 -7.63
CA LEU A 108 8.17 -8.52 -7.23
C LEU A 108 7.79 -7.08 -6.89
N ASP A 109 6.81 -6.54 -7.61
CA ASP A 109 6.21 -5.24 -7.33
C ASP A 109 4.77 -5.45 -6.85
N ALA A 110 4.47 -5.06 -5.62
CA ALA A 110 3.15 -5.13 -5.00
C ALA A 110 2.77 -3.78 -4.40
N THR A 111 3.19 -2.69 -5.07
CA THR A 111 2.89 -1.32 -4.65
C THR A 111 1.44 -0.94 -4.87
N LEU A 112 0.91 0.00 -4.07
CA LEU A 112 -0.46 0.52 -4.23
C LEU A 112 -1.52 -0.58 -4.27
N CYS A 113 -1.26 -1.67 -3.55
CA CYS A 113 -2.26 -2.65 -3.22
C CYS A 113 -2.92 -2.24 -1.89
N ASN A 114 -3.93 -2.99 -1.44
CA ASN A 114 -4.49 -2.81 -0.11
C ASN A 114 -3.98 -3.92 0.82
N LEU A 115 -2.68 -4.25 0.74
CA LEU A 115 -2.11 -5.34 1.52
C LEU A 115 -2.25 -5.02 3.02
N GLN A 116 -2.73 -6.02 3.76
CA GLN A 116 -2.87 -6.02 5.21
C GLN A 116 -1.92 -7.05 5.82
N HIS A 117 -1.62 -8.14 5.08
CA HIS A 117 -0.82 -9.25 5.57
C HIS A 117 0.14 -9.80 4.51
N ILE A 118 1.38 -10.11 4.91
CA ILE A 118 2.28 -11.04 4.19
C ILE A 118 2.57 -12.17 5.17
N GLU A 119 2.08 -13.35 4.85
CA GLU A 119 2.18 -14.52 5.74
C GLU A 119 3.64 -15.00 5.83
N LEU A 120 4.04 -15.51 7.00
CA LEU A 120 5.33 -16.18 7.16
C LEU A 120 5.42 -17.37 6.20
N GLY A 121 6.50 -17.45 5.42
CA GLY A 121 6.68 -18.44 4.36
C GLY A 121 6.35 -17.92 2.95
N ALA A 122 5.69 -16.77 2.81
CA ALA A 122 5.26 -16.23 1.52
C ALA A 122 6.42 -15.93 0.57
N LEU A 123 7.58 -15.56 1.11
CA LEU A 123 8.79 -15.25 0.34
C LEU A 123 9.89 -16.31 0.55
N GLN A 124 9.58 -17.36 1.30
CA GLN A 124 10.55 -18.39 1.66
C GLN A 124 11.04 -19.12 0.42
N GLY A 125 12.36 -19.28 0.33
CA GLY A 125 12.98 -20.02 -0.77
C GLY A 125 13.14 -19.24 -2.07
N LEU A 126 12.75 -17.96 -2.13
CA LEU A 126 12.99 -17.07 -3.27
C LEU A 126 14.45 -16.58 -3.31
N LYS A 127 15.38 -17.52 -3.49
CA LYS A 127 16.84 -17.25 -3.43
C LYS A 127 17.32 -16.22 -4.45
N ASN A 128 16.62 -16.08 -5.57
CA ASN A 128 16.98 -15.17 -6.66
C ASN A 128 16.33 -13.79 -6.54
N LEU A 129 15.46 -13.57 -5.54
CA LEU A 129 14.76 -12.31 -5.38
C LEU A 129 15.78 -11.20 -5.14
N TYR A 130 15.75 -10.18 -5.98
CA TYR A 130 16.67 -9.05 -5.99
C TYR A 130 15.96 -7.74 -5.61
N TYR A 131 14.70 -7.61 -6.04
CA TYR A 131 13.86 -6.44 -5.85
C TYR A 131 12.50 -6.84 -5.28
N LEU A 132 12.14 -6.24 -4.15
CA LEU A 132 10.81 -6.31 -3.56
C LEU A 132 10.32 -4.90 -3.25
N ASP A 133 9.14 -4.55 -3.77
CA ASP A 133 8.48 -3.29 -3.45
C ASP A 133 7.06 -3.54 -2.94
N ILE A 134 6.84 -3.27 -1.67
CA ILE A 134 5.55 -3.36 -0.98
C ILE A 134 5.09 -1.98 -0.50
N SER A 135 5.61 -0.92 -1.10
CA SER A 135 5.30 0.45 -0.72
C SER A 135 3.84 0.81 -1.00
N TRP A 136 3.32 1.81 -0.29
CA TRP A 136 1.97 2.33 -0.46
C TRP A 136 0.87 1.29 -0.18
N ASN A 137 1.09 0.50 0.86
CA ASN A 137 0.09 -0.40 1.44
C ASN A 137 -0.22 0.10 2.86
N PRO A 138 -1.11 1.09 3.04
CA PRO A 138 -1.29 1.81 4.29
C PRO A 138 -1.95 0.98 5.40
N GLU A 139 -2.50 -0.19 5.08
CA GLU A 139 -3.06 -1.14 6.06
C GLU A 139 -2.04 -2.25 6.43
N LEU A 140 -0.87 -2.27 5.79
CA LEU A 140 0.19 -3.23 6.08
C LEU A 140 1.02 -2.71 7.24
N THR A 141 1.08 -3.46 8.35
CA THR A 141 1.83 -3.06 9.55
C THR A 141 3.30 -3.46 9.46
N LEU A 142 4.18 -2.73 10.18
CA LEU A 142 5.62 -3.05 10.26
C LEU A 142 5.92 -4.45 10.84
N ASP A 143 4.98 -5.08 11.55
CA ASP A 143 5.16 -6.43 12.11
C ASP A 143 5.44 -7.46 11.02
N VAL A 144 4.97 -7.19 9.80
CA VAL A 144 5.23 -7.98 8.60
C VAL A 144 6.72 -8.08 8.25
N LEU A 145 7.52 -7.09 8.65
CA LEU A 145 8.96 -7.08 8.37
C LEU A 145 9.65 -8.29 8.99
N SER A 146 9.18 -8.77 10.16
CA SER A 146 9.72 -9.99 10.77
C SER A 146 9.49 -11.23 9.92
N ASN A 147 8.33 -11.36 9.27
CA ASN A 147 8.05 -12.45 8.33
C ASN A 147 8.95 -12.32 7.09
N ILE A 148 9.04 -11.12 6.53
CA ILE A 148 9.84 -10.84 5.32
C ILE A 148 11.32 -11.10 5.58
N THR A 149 11.88 -10.58 6.67
CA THR A 149 13.30 -10.77 6.98
C THR A 149 13.63 -12.24 7.21
N ASN A 150 12.77 -12.98 7.92
CA ASN A 150 12.92 -14.43 8.13
C ASN A 150 12.87 -15.22 6.81
N ASP A 151 11.92 -14.89 5.93
CA ASP A 151 11.75 -15.58 4.66
C ASP A 151 12.90 -15.30 3.68
N LEU A 152 13.45 -14.09 3.72
CA LEU A 152 14.50 -13.62 2.81
C LEU A 152 15.93 -13.98 3.27
N ILE A 153 16.08 -14.71 4.38
CA ILE A 153 17.39 -15.22 4.81
C ILE A 153 18.01 -16.07 3.69
N GLY A 154 19.20 -15.68 3.24
CA GLY A 154 19.92 -16.36 2.16
C GLY A 154 19.38 -16.08 0.76
N SER A 155 18.52 -15.07 0.59
CA SER A 155 18.16 -14.51 -0.72
C SER A 155 19.20 -13.51 -1.23
N ASN A 156 19.11 -13.15 -2.52
CA ASN A 156 19.95 -12.13 -3.16
C ASN A 156 19.33 -10.72 -3.10
N ILE A 157 18.46 -10.46 -2.11
CA ILE A 157 17.73 -9.19 -2.02
C ILE A 157 18.70 -8.01 -1.90
N LYS A 158 18.57 -7.03 -2.80
CA LYS A 158 19.35 -5.78 -2.75
C LYS A 158 18.48 -4.55 -2.61
N THR A 159 17.22 -4.64 -3.03
CA THR A 159 16.27 -3.54 -2.93
C THR A 159 15.01 -4.05 -2.26
N LEU A 160 14.78 -3.59 -1.03
CA LEU A 160 13.54 -3.79 -0.30
C LEU A 160 12.94 -2.41 -0.04
N LYS A 161 11.77 -2.14 -0.63
CA LYS A 161 11.04 -0.89 -0.47
C LYS A 161 9.71 -1.13 0.25
N PHE A 162 9.47 -0.34 1.28
CA PHE A 162 8.29 -0.42 2.14
C PHE A 162 7.83 0.99 2.54
N ASN A 163 7.94 1.94 1.61
CA ASN A 163 7.52 3.31 1.81
C ASN A 163 6.00 3.37 2.06
N ALA A 164 5.52 4.26 2.93
CA ALA A 164 4.08 4.44 3.20
C ALA A 164 3.33 3.15 3.62
N ILE A 165 3.99 2.25 4.34
CA ILE A 165 3.32 1.21 5.15
C ILE A 165 2.90 1.78 6.51
N GLN A 166 1.92 1.18 7.16
CA GLN A 166 1.53 1.62 8.50
C GLN A 166 2.67 1.36 9.47
N CYS A 167 3.25 2.43 10.01
CA CYS A 167 4.09 2.32 11.19
C CYS A 167 3.23 1.74 12.32
N SER A 168 3.48 0.49 12.71
CA SER A 168 2.88 -0.11 13.90
C SER A 168 3.39 0.53 15.19
N GLU A 169 4.19 1.59 15.11
CA GLU A 169 4.79 2.27 16.26
C GLU A 169 3.77 2.82 17.26
N GLY A 170 2.49 2.95 16.85
CA GLY A 170 1.41 3.03 17.81
C GLY A 170 1.07 1.68 18.47
N ALA A 171 0.74 0.65 17.71
CA ALA A 171 0.28 -0.65 18.21
C ALA A 171 1.34 -1.44 19.03
N ALA A 172 2.60 -1.45 18.61
CA ALA A 172 3.68 -2.11 19.35
C ALA A 172 3.94 -1.40 20.69
N LEU A 173 3.96 -0.06 20.69
CA LEU A 173 4.04 0.74 21.91
C LEU A 173 2.81 0.51 22.79
N LYS A 174 1.60 0.43 22.21
CA LYS A 174 0.34 0.09 22.90
C LYS A 174 0.48 -1.23 23.66
N SER A 175 0.85 -2.30 22.96
CA SER A 175 0.97 -3.64 23.54
C SER A 175 2.01 -3.67 24.65
N LYS A 176 3.17 -3.05 24.43
CA LYS A 176 4.26 -3.02 25.42
C LYS A 176 3.92 -2.19 26.65
N VAL A 177 3.35 -1.00 26.46
CA VAL A 177 2.90 -0.14 27.58
C VAL A 177 1.77 -0.82 28.36
N GLN A 178 0.77 -1.39 27.67
CA GLN A 178 -0.34 -2.09 28.34
C GLN A 178 0.12 -3.36 29.07
N SER A 179 1.14 -4.06 28.57
CA SER A 179 1.72 -5.23 29.26
C SER A 179 2.38 -4.86 30.60
N LYS A 180 2.97 -3.67 30.71
CA LYS A 180 3.69 -3.20 31.91
C LYS A 180 2.80 -2.38 32.83
N ASN A 181 1.84 -1.63 32.28
CA ASN A 181 0.82 -0.90 33.01
C ASN A 181 -0.54 -1.02 32.29
N PRO A 182 -1.38 -2.01 32.67
CA PRO A 182 -2.70 -2.20 32.06
C PRO A 182 -3.66 -1.02 32.23
N ALA A 183 -3.43 -0.14 33.20
CA ALA A 183 -4.25 1.05 33.43
C ALA A 183 -3.83 2.24 32.53
N ALA A 184 -2.69 2.16 31.85
CA ALA A 184 -2.25 3.19 30.92
C ALA A 184 -3.16 3.22 29.68
N LYS A 185 -3.70 4.40 29.39
CA LYS A 185 -4.51 4.66 28.20
C LYS A 185 -3.64 5.37 27.16
N LEU A 186 -3.59 4.82 25.95
CA LEU A 186 -2.91 5.45 24.82
C LEU A 186 -3.96 6.05 23.89
N CYS A 187 -3.69 7.27 23.41
CA CYS A 187 -4.48 7.96 22.41
C CYS A 187 -3.76 7.86 21.07
N TYR A 188 -4.49 7.52 20.01
CA TYR A 188 -3.98 7.51 18.64
C TYR A 188 -4.83 8.41 17.77
N HIS A 189 -4.17 9.12 16.86
CA HIS A 189 -4.71 10.08 15.89
C HIS A 189 -5.91 9.57 15.05
N LYS A 190 -6.22 8.27 15.05
CA LYS A 190 -7.35 7.69 14.32
C LYS A 190 -8.37 6.92 15.16
N GLU A 191 -8.03 6.49 16.38
CA GLU A 191 -8.93 5.61 17.15
C GLU A 191 -9.92 6.39 18.04
N GLN A 192 -9.63 7.65 18.37
CA GLN A 192 -10.39 8.42 19.38
C GLN A 192 -10.95 9.75 18.89
N PHE A 193 -10.91 10.00 17.58
CA PHE A 193 -11.45 11.24 17.02
C PHE A 193 -12.97 11.20 17.03
N ILE A 194 -13.58 12.27 17.53
CA ILE A 194 -15.03 12.39 17.60
C ILE A 194 -15.53 12.69 16.18
N PRO A 195 -16.42 11.87 15.59
CA PRO A 195 -16.96 12.17 14.27
C PRO A 195 -17.74 13.49 14.31
N GLY A 196 -17.39 14.43 13.42
CA GLY A 196 -18.05 15.72 13.29
C GLY A 196 -17.37 16.89 14.01
N SER A 197 -16.30 16.66 14.78
CA SER A 197 -15.41 17.73 15.27
C SER A 197 -14.26 18.01 14.28
N ASP A 198 -13.66 19.20 14.38
CA ASP A 198 -12.50 19.57 13.57
C ASP A 198 -11.28 18.69 13.93
N VAL A 199 -10.48 18.33 12.92
CA VAL A 199 -9.25 17.55 13.11
C VAL A 199 -8.29 18.26 14.06
N ALA A 200 -8.14 19.58 13.94
CA ALA A 200 -7.31 20.39 14.82
C ALA A 200 -7.82 20.35 16.27
N GLU A 201 -9.14 20.41 16.48
CA GLU A 201 -9.75 20.32 17.80
C GLU A 201 -9.50 18.95 18.44
N ASN A 202 -9.65 17.87 17.67
CA ASN A 202 -9.35 16.52 18.14
C ASN A 202 -7.88 16.38 18.56
N ILE A 203 -6.95 16.95 17.79
CA ILE A 203 -5.52 16.94 18.13
C ILE A 203 -5.26 17.71 19.43
N VAL A 204 -5.78 18.94 19.54
CA VAL A 204 -5.59 19.77 20.75
C VAL A 204 -6.15 19.07 21.98
N ASN A 205 -7.35 18.49 21.87
CA ASN A 205 -7.96 17.73 22.95
C ASN A 205 -7.14 16.49 23.33
N ALA A 206 -6.65 15.74 22.34
CA ALA A 206 -5.79 14.57 22.57
C ALA A 206 -4.50 14.93 23.31
N VAL A 207 -3.83 16.01 22.89
CA VAL A 207 -2.60 16.51 23.55
C VAL A 207 -2.90 16.96 24.98
N ASN A 208 -3.93 17.79 25.18
CA ASN A 208 -4.27 18.33 26.50
C ASN A 208 -4.73 17.24 27.49
N CYS A 209 -5.43 16.22 27.02
CA CYS A 209 -5.86 15.08 27.84
C CYS A 209 -4.77 14.02 28.04
N SER A 210 -3.63 14.14 27.37
CA SER A 210 -2.49 13.22 27.52
C SER A 210 -1.49 13.74 28.54
N ARG A 211 -0.94 12.83 29.35
CA ARG A 211 0.16 13.17 30.26
C ARG A 211 1.46 13.42 29.50
N LYS A 212 1.75 12.54 28.53
CA LYS A 212 2.90 12.61 27.66
C LYS A 212 2.44 12.43 26.22
N THR A 213 3.05 13.18 25.31
CA THR A 213 2.87 13.02 23.87
C THR A 213 4.14 12.41 23.28
N VAL A 214 3.98 11.35 22.49
CA VAL A 214 5.10 10.67 21.82
C VAL A 214 5.03 10.99 20.33
N CYS A 215 6.03 11.70 19.81
CA CYS A 215 6.16 11.98 18.38
C CYS A 215 7.18 11.04 17.75
N VAL A 216 6.73 10.24 16.79
CA VAL A 216 7.59 9.38 15.96
C VAL A 216 8.08 10.19 14.76
N LEU A 217 9.28 10.74 14.88
CA LEU A 217 9.92 11.55 13.88
C LEU A 217 10.49 10.66 12.76
N SER A 218 10.01 10.92 11.54
CA SER A 218 10.43 10.27 10.29
C SER A 218 10.26 11.26 9.12
N GLU A 219 10.71 10.90 7.92
CA GLU A 219 10.44 11.74 6.74
C GLU A 219 8.94 11.92 6.47
N TYR A 220 8.11 10.91 6.75
CA TYR A 220 6.65 11.01 6.64
C TYR A 220 6.04 11.96 7.66
N PHE A 221 6.56 11.94 8.89
CA PHE A 221 6.15 12.88 9.93
C PHE A 221 6.37 14.32 9.47
N LEU A 222 7.54 14.58 8.87
CA LEU A 222 7.90 15.91 8.39
C LEU A 222 7.09 16.36 7.17
N ALA A 223 6.66 15.41 6.34
CA ALA A 223 5.81 15.69 5.17
C ALA A 223 4.33 15.91 5.55
N SER A 224 3.89 15.53 6.75
CA SER A 224 2.49 15.60 7.18
C SER A 224 2.22 16.88 7.97
N GLU A 225 1.36 17.74 7.42
CA GLU A 225 0.94 18.98 8.10
C GLU A 225 0.28 18.71 9.46
N TRP A 226 -0.49 17.63 9.58
CA TRP A 226 -1.15 17.24 10.82
C TRP A 226 -0.16 16.72 11.88
N CYS A 227 0.86 15.96 11.48
CA CYS A 227 1.92 15.53 12.40
C CYS A 227 2.74 16.72 12.89
N ILE A 228 3.06 17.66 12.00
CA ILE A 228 3.72 18.92 12.37
C ILE A 228 2.83 19.75 13.31
N TYR A 229 1.52 19.82 13.06
CA TYR A 229 0.58 20.53 13.92
C TYR A 229 0.50 19.89 15.31
N GLU A 230 0.39 18.56 15.39
CA GLU A 230 0.39 17.81 16.65
C GLU A 230 1.68 18.04 17.46
N PHE A 231 2.85 17.99 16.81
CA PHE A 231 4.12 18.36 17.45
C PHE A 231 4.10 19.77 18.01
N LYS A 232 3.60 20.75 17.24
CA LYS A 232 3.54 22.14 17.69
C LYS A 232 2.64 22.29 18.91
N MET A 233 1.49 21.63 18.93
CA MET A 233 0.59 21.66 20.09
C MET A 233 1.23 21.00 21.31
N ALA A 234 1.89 19.84 21.13
CA ALA A 234 2.58 19.16 22.22
C ALA A 234 3.78 19.94 22.77
N ASN A 235 4.54 20.60 21.89
CA ASN A 235 5.66 21.45 22.28
C ASN A 235 5.18 22.69 23.05
N LEU A 236 4.08 23.31 22.60
CA LEU A 236 3.44 24.40 23.35
C LEU A 236 2.98 23.91 24.73
N GLU A 237 2.30 22.77 24.80
CA GLU A 237 1.82 22.21 26.06
C GLU A 237 2.97 21.96 27.06
N LYS A 238 4.11 21.43 26.58
CA LYS A 238 5.34 21.29 27.36
C LYS A 238 5.82 22.63 27.94
N ILE A 239 5.80 23.69 27.13
CA ILE A 239 6.21 25.04 27.55
C ILE A 239 5.25 25.60 28.61
N TYR A 240 3.94 25.42 28.41
CA TYR A 240 2.91 25.93 29.32
C TYR A 240 2.87 25.20 30.67
N LYS A 241 3.10 23.88 30.69
CA LYS A 241 3.09 23.04 31.90
C LYS A 241 4.28 23.25 32.86
N ARG A 242 5.11 24.31 32.67
CA ARG A 242 6.25 24.75 33.53
C ARG A 242 6.71 23.74 34.59
N GLY A 243 7.58 22.79 34.20
CA GLY A 243 8.26 21.91 35.14
C GLY A 243 8.40 20.46 34.67
N ASP A 244 7.50 19.99 33.81
CA ASP A 244 7.56 18.62 33.28
C ASP A 244 8.25 18.58 31.90
N GLN A 245 9.58 18.43 31.93
CA GLN A 245 10.40 18.34 30.72
C GLN A 245 10.13 17.08 29.89
N ASN A 246 9.41 16.09 30.45
CA ASN A 246 9.18 14.77 29.87
C ASN A 246 7.76 14.60 29.28
N SER A 247 6.99 15.69 29.18
CA SER A 247 5.65 15.71 28.57
C SER A 247 5.66 15.54 27.03
N LEU A 248 6.81 15.77 26.38
CA LEU A 248 7.00 15.50 24.94
C LEU A 248 8.22 14.60 24.74
N ILE A 249 7.99 13.43 24.16
CA ILE A 249 9.00 12.41 23.86
C ILE A 249 9.14 12.32 22.34
N ILE A 250 10.37 12.42 21.84
CA ILE A 250 10.67 12.28 20.42
C ILE A 250 11.33 10.92 20.20
N LEU A 251 10.73 10.07 19.37
CA LEU A 251 11.33 8.84 18.85
C LEU A 251 11.83 9.12 17.43
N MET A 252 13.09 8.83 17.14
CA MET A 252 13.66 9.02 15.80
C MET A 252 13.70 7.69 15.07
N LEU A 253 12.93 7.61 13.98
CA LEU A 253 12.89 6.45 13.11
C LEU A 253 13.81 6.65 11.89
N GLY A 254 15.02 6.09 11.98
CA GLY A 254 16.02 6.15 10.92
C GLY A 254 16.66 7.52 10.72
N SER A 255 17.47 7.65 9.67
CA SER A 255 18.12 8.92 9.35
C SER A 255 17.17 9.84 8.58
N ILE A 256 17.13 11.11 8.97
CA ILE A 256 16.27 12.14 8.39
C ILE A 256 17.13 13.18 7.68
N ASN A 257 16.75 13.59 6.47
CA ASN A 257 17.38 14.73 5.83
C ASN A 257 17.04 16.03 6.58
N THR A 258 18.07 16.73 7.09
CA THR A 258 17.95 17.96 7.87
C THR A 258 17.77 19.23 7.03
N ASP A 259 17.85 19.16 5.70
CA ASP A 259 17.82 20.32 4.81
C ASP A 259 16.48 21.11 4.87
N CYS A 260 15.38 20.42 5.15
CA CYS A 260 14.01 20.98 5.13
C CYS A 260 13.23 20.73 6.42
N VAL A 261 13.91 20.67 7.57
CA VAL A 261 13.26 20.43 8.87
C VAL A 261 12.84 21.76 9.51
N PRO A 262 11.61 21.89 10.04
CA PRO A 262 11.17 23.07 10.78
C PRO A 262 12.12 23.42 11.94
N ALA A 263 12.36 24.71 12.16
CA ALA A 263 13.30 25.21 13.17
C ALA A 263 13.03 24.63 14.57
N ASP A 264 11.76 24.52 14.95
CA ASP A 264 11.36 23.99 16.25
C ASP A 264 11.80 22.53 16.42
N ILE A 265 11.68 21.69 15.39
CA ILE A 265 12.16 20.29 15.40
C ILE A 265 13.69 20.25 15.36
N MET A 266 14.32 21.13 14.58
CA MET A 266 15.79 21.23 14.53
C MET A 266 16.40 21.50 15.90
N THR A 267 15.70 22.20 16.81
CA THR A 267 16.19 22.38 18.18
C THR A 267 16.40 21.05 18.91
N TYR A 268 15.47 20.11 18.78
CA TYR A 268 15.54 18.77 19.38
C TYR A 268 16.63 17.91 18.74
N LEU A 269 16.79 18.02 17.41
CA LEU A 269 17.84 17.33 16.68
C LEU A 269 19.23 17.79 17.13
N ASN A 270 19.42 19.11 17.22
CA ASN A 270 20.69 19.71 17.63
C ASN A 270 21.02 19.43 19.10
N SER A 271 20.02 19.40 19.98
CA SER A 271 20.20 19.09 21.40
C SER A 271 20.25 17.58 21.71
N ARG A 272 20.12 16.72 20.69
CA ARG A 272 20.00 15.25 20.84
C ARG A 272 18.92 14.84 21.84
N SER A 273 17.80 15.55 21.84
CA SER A 273 16.67 15.30 22.74
C SER A 273 15.66 14.36 22.10
N TYR A 274 16.12 13.18 21.66
CA TYR A 274 15.31 12.14 21.02
C TYR A 274 15.87 10.75 21.37
N LEU A 275 15.01 9.72 21.23
CA LEU A 275 15.38 8.31 21.36
C LEU A 275 15.52 7.70 19.96
N GLU A 276 16.73 7.26 19.63
CA GLU A 276 17.03 6.64 18.33
C GLU A 276 16.82 5.14 18.37
N VAL A 277 16.18 4.58 17.35
CA VAL A 277 16.02 3.12 17.20
C VAL A 277 17.41 2.48 17.00
N PRO A 278 17.77 1.43 17.75
CA PRO A 278 19.07 0.79 17.61
C PRO A 278 19.21 0.10 16.25
N SER A 279 20.41 0.13 15.68
CA SER A 279 20.73 -0.61 14.46
C SER A 279 20.95 -2.11 14.70
N ASN A 280 21.28 -2.49 15.94
CA ASN A 280 21.54 -3.87 16.33
C ASN A 280 20.28 -4.50 16.94
N ILE A 281 19.92 -5.71 16.46
CA ILE A 281 18.71 -6.41 16.91
C ILE A 281 18.78 -6.80 18.40
N ASP A 282 19.97 -7.07 18.92
CA ASP A 282 20.19 -7.49 20.30
C ASP A 282 19.91 -6.36 21.31
N GLU A 283 19.86 -5.11 20.84
CA GLU A 283 19.64 -3.92 21.67
C GLU A 283 18.15 -3.53 21.73
N PHE A 284 17.27 -4.19 20.98
CA PHE A 284 15.86 -3.83 20.91
C PHE A 284 15.14 -3.98 22.25
N ASP A 285 15.41 -5.04 23.02
CA ASP A 285 14.74 -5.24 24.30
C ASP A 285 15.09 -4.13 25.29
N VAL A 286 16.37 -3.74 25.34
CA VAL A 286 16.84 -2.63 26.19
C VAL A 286 16.24 -1.29 25.73
N TYR A 287 16.20 -1.05 24.42
CA TYR A 287 15.58 0.13 23.83
C TYR A 287 14.09 0.24 24.21
N TRP A 288 13.35 -0.86 24.10
CA TRP A 288 11.93 -0.89 24.47
C TRP A 288 11.71 -0.70 25.96
N ASP A 289 12.50 -1.34 26.83
CA ASP A 289 12.39 -1.13 28.27
C ASP A 289 12.65 0.35 28.65
N HIS A 290 13.58 1.02 27.97
CA HIS A 290 13.83 2.45 28.15
C HIS A 290 12.68 3.33 27.65
N ILE A 291 12.11 3.08 26.47
CA ILE A 291 10.92 3.83 26.02
C ILE A 291 9.78 3.67 27.01
N ILE A 292 9.53 2.43 27.44
CA ILE A 292 8.44 2.12 28.37
C ILE A 292 8.65 2.85 29.70
N SER A 293 9.87 2.90 30.24
CA SER A 293 10.13 3.65 31.47
C SER A 293 9.80 5.13 31.28
N VAL A 294 10.33 5.76 30.21
CA VAL A 294 10.09 7.18 29.94
C VAL A 294 8.61 7.49 29.69
N VAL A 295 7.86 6.60 29.04
CA VAL A 295 6.43 6.79 28.76
C VAL A 295 5.56 6.56 29.99
N ILE A 296 5.90 5.59 30.84
CA ILE A 296 5.09 5.21 32.02
C ILE A 296 5.44 6.03 33.26
N ASP A 297 6.64 6.60 33.36
CA ASP A 297 7.12 7.35 34.53
C ASP A 297 6.07 8.35 35.06
N GLU A 298 5.87 8.34 36.38
CA GLU A 298 4.84 9.07 37.14
C GLU A 298 4.96 10.59 37.06
#